data_AF-A0A9J6QXM4-F1
#
_entry.id   AF-A0A9J6QXM4-F1
#
_cell.length_a   1.000
_cell.length_b   1.000
_cell.length_c   1.000
_cell.angle_alpha   90.00
_cell.angle_beta   90.00
_cell.angle_gamma   90.00
#
_symmetry.space_group_name_H-M   'P 1'
#
loop_
_entity.id
_entity.type
_entity.pdbx_description
1 polymer ?
#
loop_
_entity_poly.entity_id
_entity_poly.type
_entity_poly.pdbx_seq_one_letter_code
_entity_poly.pdbx_strand_id
1 'polypeptide(L)'
;MLTEKEWLLINDIIKEIYAAKNLKQFGETFLLLIRKLIPFRSAAFTIIDNGFTVREQQYAGINLPASSIREYNEKYADQDYTNEILSFPKSTSYRDTDLINEEQKQKTTIYREWLAPQGKKYGGGLTIKLENRLISCITLFRDEMNGPLSDRELYILDLFIGHMESIIGYLLIEQQNRFMDFKTMQAYQKLSGREKEIIPYVLKGYSNDDLSEIFYISSSTAKKHVYSILSKFQVSSRGELIKLIASQE
;
A
#
# COMPACT_ATOMS: atom_id res chain seq x y z
N MET A 1 16.62 9.21 -24.33
CA MET A 1 16.05 10.56 -24.22
C MET A 1 14.52 10.44 -24.24
N LEU A 2 13.80 11.16 -23.38
CA LEU A 2 12.33 11.16 -23.36
C LEU A 2 11.81 12.11 -24.44
N THR A 3 10.66 11.77 -25.04
CA THR A 3 9.98 12.65 -25.99
C THR A 3 9.22 13.77 -25.25
N GLU A 4 8.91 14.87 -25.96
CA GLU A 4 8.09 15.96 -25.40
C GLU A 4 6.73 15.46 -24.89
N LYS A 5 6.08 14.55 -25.63
CA LYS A 5 4.81 13.94 -25.24
C LYS A 5 4.91 13.17 -23.93
N GLU A 6 6.04 12.50 -23.71
CA GLU A 6 6.26 11.76 -22.46
C GLU A 6 6.53 12.69 -21.29
N TRP A 7 7.26 13.78 -21.50
CA TRP A 7 7.41 14.83 -20.49
C TRP A 7 6.07 15.46 -20.09
N LEU A 8 5.22 15.76 -21.08
CA LEU A 8 3.86 16.24 -20.81
C LEU A 8 3.04 15.22 -20.02
N LEU A 9 3.13 13.93 -20.40
CA LEU A 9 2.44 12.87 -19.68
C LEU A 9 2.97 12.69 -18.25
N ILE A 10 4.28 12.81 -18.00
CA ILE A 10 4.86 12.79 -16.65
C ILE A 10 4.27 13.94 -15.83
N ASN A 11 4.21 15.15 -16.39
CA ASN A 11 3.63 16.30 -15.71
C ASN A 11 2.13 16.11 -15.40
N ASP A 12 1.37 15.54 -16.34
CA ASP A 12 -0.04 15.20 -16.11
C ASP A 12 -0.20 14.15 -15.01
N ILE A 13 0.64 13.10 -15.00
CA ILE A 13 0.66 12.10 -13.93
C ILE A 13 0.91 12.77 -12.59
N ILE A 14 1.93 13.63 -12.50
CA ILE A 14 2.26 14.40 -11.29
C ILE A 14 1.03 15.17 -10.84
N LYS A 15 0.40 15.96 -11.71
CA LYS A 15 -0.80 16.73 -11.37
C LYS A 15 -1.92 15.85 -10.78
N GLU A 16 -2.21 14.71 -11.40
CA GLU A 16 -3.27 13.80 -10.96
C GLU A 16 -2.95 13.14 -9.61
N ILE A 17 -1.71 12.73 -9.34
CA ILE A 17 -1.36 12.10 -8.06
C ILE A 17 -1.44 13.08 -6.89
N TYR A 18 -1.18 14.37 -7.11
CA TYR A 18 -1.33 15.40 -6.06
C TYR A 18 -2.79 15.72 -5.74
N ALA A 19 -3.75 15.32 -6.57
CA ALA A 19 -5.18 15.45 -6.28
C ALA A 19 -5.73 14.32 -5.38
N ALA A 20 -4.91 13.33 -5.03
CA ALA A 20 -5.33 12.20 -4.21
C ALA A 20 -5.64 12.62 -2.76
N LYS A 21 -6.75 12.12 -2.21
CA LYS A 21 -7.21 12.40 -0.83
C LYS A 21 -6.67 11.42 0.22
N ASN A 22 -6.19 10.27 -0.25
CA ASN A 22 -5.65 9.19 0.58
C ASN A 22 -4.70 8.30 -0.22
N LEU A 23 -3.91 7.49 0.49
CA LEU A 23 -2.87 6.62 -0.10
C LEU A 23 -3.41 5.60 -1.09
N LYS A 24 -4.64 5.08 -0.88
CA LYS A 24 -5.25 4.12 -1.79
C LYS A 24 -5.57 4.77 -3.13
N GLN A 25 -6.24 5.93 -3.12
CA GLN A 25 -6.55 6.70 -4.33
C GLN A 25 -5.27 7.11 -5.07
N PHE A 26 -4.25 7.55 -4.32
CA PHE A 26 -2.94 7.88 -4.87
C PHE A 26 -2.34 6.69 -5.62
N GLY A 27 -2.25 5.53 -4.97
CA GLY A 27 -1.70 4.31 -5.57
C GLY A 27 -2.48 3.85 -6.81
N GLU A 28 -3.81 3.85 -6.75
CA GLU A 28 -4.67 3.49 -7.89
C GLU A 28 -4.45 4.42 -9.08
N THR A 29 -4.37 5.73 -8.83
CA THR A 29 -4.17 6.75 -9.85
C THR A 29 -2.80 6.62 -10.48
N PHE A 30 -1.73 6.52 -9.68
CA PHE A 30 -0.38 6.39 -10.20
C PHE A 30 -0.22 5.12 -11.04
N LEU A 31 -0.63 3.96 -10.52
CA LEU A 31 -0.52 2.69 -11.23
C LEU A 31 -1.29 2.69 -12.55
N LEU A 32 -2.48 3.30 -12.58
CA LEU A 32 -3.28 3.39 -13.79
C LEU A 32 -2.58 4.23 -14.87
N LEU A 33 -2.02 5.39 -14.49
CA LEU A 33 -1.47 6.33 -15.45
C LEU A 33 -0.05 5.98 -15.89
N ILE A 34 0.80 5.47 -14.99
CA ILE A 34 2.20 5.09 -15.32
C ILE A 34 2.25 3.99 -16.38
N ARG A 35 1.18 3.19 -16.51
CA ARG A 35 1.04 2.15 -17.54
C ARG A 35 1.17 2.68 -18.97
N LYS A 36 0.88 3.98 -19.19
CA LYS A 36 1.05 4.64 -20.48
C LYS A 36 2.53 4.87 -20.85
N LEU A 37 3.41 4.92 -19.86
CA LEU A 37 4.86 5.11 -20.03
C LEU A 37 5.62 3.78 -19.89
N ILE A 38 5.16 2.91 -19.00
CA ILE A 38 5.85 1.67 -18.62
C ILE A 38 4.83 0.51 -18.65
N PRO A 39 4.84 -0.35 -19.69
CA PRO A 39 3.95 -1.49 -19.75
C PRO A 39 4.25 -2.52 -18.65
N PHE A 40 3.21 -3.03 -17.99
CA PHE A 40 3.30 -4.11 -17.01
C PHE A 40 2.08 -5.04 -17.11
N ARG A 41 2.18 -6.24 -16.54
CA ARG A 41 1.11 -7.24 -16.46
C ARG A 41 0.20 -7.00 -15.26
N SER A 42 0.81 -6.84 -14.09
CA SER A 42 0.16 -6.48 -12.83
C SER A 42 1.06 -5.51 -12.05
N ALA A 43 0.49 -4.74 -11.14
CA ALA A 43 1.27 -3.82 -10.33
C ALA A 43 0.66 -3.62 -8.94
N ALA A 44 1.51 -3.33 -7.97
CA ALA A 44 1.13 -3.04 -6.59
C ALA A 44 1.74 -1.72 -6.12
N PHE A 45 0.98 -0.97 -5.36
CA PHE A 45 1.44 0.07 -4.47
C PHE A 45 1.13 -0.41 -3.06
N THR A 46 2.15 -0.48 -2.20
CA THR A 46 2.04 -1.05 -0.86
C THR A 46 2.64 -0.09 0.16
N ILE A 47 1.98 0.03 1.31
CA ILE A 47 2.59 0.62 2.50
C ILE A 47 3.22 -0.50 3.32
N ILE A 48 4.46 -0.29 3.73
CA ILE A 48 5.25 -1.29 4.44
C ILE A 48 5.17 -1.01 5.95
N ASP A 49 4.95 -2.07 6.74
CA ASP A 49 5.04 -2.06 8.19
C ASP A 49 6.44 -2.51 8.66
N ASN A 50 6.63 -2.62 9.98
CA ASN A 50 7.89 -3.14 10.51
C ASN A 50 8.13 -4.58 10.02
N GLY A 51 9.37 -4.89 9.64
CA GLY A 51 9.76 -6.23 9.18
C GLY A 51 9.37 -6.56 7.74
N PHE A 52 9.29 -5.56 6.85
CA PHE A 52 9.03 -5.73 5.40
C PHE A 52 7.64 -6.27 5.00
N THR A 53 6.73 -6.44 5.97
CA THR A 53 5.35 -6.84 5.70
C THR A 53 4.51 -5.71 5.12
N VAL A 54 3.53 -6.04 4.30
CA VAL A 54 2.61 -5.08 3.66
C VAL A 54 1.38 -4.84 4.55
N ARG A 55 0.96 -3.58 4.70
CA ARG A 55 -0.34 -3.26 5.32
C ARG A 55 -1.50 -3.71 4.44
N GLU A 56 -2.19 -4.78 4.84
CA GLU A 56 -3.34 -5.36 4.12
C GLU A 56 -4.44 -4.35 3.74
N GLN A 57 -4.62 -3.29 4.54
CA GLN A 57 -5.67 -2.29 4.35
C GLN A 57 -5.19 -1.00 3.65
N GLN A 58 -3.90 -0.91 3.31
CA GLN A 58 -3.30 0.27 2.68
C GLN A 58 -2.45 -0.15 1.46
N TYR A 59 -3.14 -0.70 0.46
CA TYR A 59 -2.54 -1.06 -0.81
C TYR A 59 -3.46 -0.65 -1.98
N ALA A 60 -2.87 -0.55 -3.16
CA ALA A 60 -3.57 -0.49 -4.44
C ALA A 60 -2.97 -1.53 -5.38
N GLY A 61 -3.81 -2.27 -6.10
CA GLY A 61 -3.37 -3.35 -6.98
C GLY A 61 -4.08 -3.31 -8.33
N ILE A 62 -3.32 -3.53 -9.40
CA ILE A 62 -3.85 -3.79 -10.74
C ILE A 62 -3.58 -5.26 -11.07
N ASN A 63 -4.65 -6.01 -11.38
CA ASN A 63 -4.59 -7.46 -11.61
C ASN A 63 -3.96 -8.23 -10.42
N LEU A 64 -4.26 -7.77 -9.20
CA LEU A 64 -3.81 -8.36 -7.93
C LEU A 64 -4.98 -8.44 -6.95
N PRO A 65 -5.51 -9.65 -6.67
CA PRO A 65 -6.54 -9.86 -5.66
C PRO A 65 -6.09 -9.42 -4.26
N ALA A 66 -7.03 -8.99 -3.41
CA ALA A 66 -6.75 -8.61 -2.02
C ALA A 66 -6.15 -9.77 -1.20
N SER A 67 -6.60 -11.01 -1.46
CA SER A 67 -6.07 -12.21 -0.81
C SER A 67 -4.57 -12.42 -1.07
N SER A 68 -4.04 -11.89 -2.17
CA SER A 68 -2.62 -12.01 -2.50
C SER A 68 -1.71 -11.26 -1.52
N ILE A 69 -2.21 -10.20 -0.85
CA ILE A 69 -1.40 -9.46 0.13
C ILE A 69 -1.25 -10.26 1.43
N ARG A 70 -2.33 -10.86 1.91
CA ARG A 70 -2.29 -11.72 3.10
C ARG A 70 -1.38 -12.92 2.88
N GLU A 71 -1.56 -13.62 1.75
CA GLU A 71 -0.70 -14.74 1.38
C GLU A 71 0.78 -14.34 1.27
N TYR A 72 1.06 -13.16 0.70
CA TYR A 72 2.42 -12.62 0.63
C TYR A 72 3.03 -12.40 2.00
N ASN A 73 2.31 -11.73 2.90
CA ASN A 73 2.78 -11.46 4.24
C ASN A 73 3.06 -12.74 5.03
N GLU A 74 2.16 -13.73 4.95
CA GLU A 74 2.27 -14.97 5.72
C GLU A 74 3.36 -15.92 5.22
N LYS A 75 3.60 -15.95 3.91
CA LYS A 75 4.47 -16.98 3.29
C LYS A 75 5.78 -16.45 2.72
N TYR A 76 5.81 -15.20 2.26
CA TYR A 76 6.86 -14.75 1.34
C TYR A 76 7.65 -13.54 1.82
N ALA A 77 7.07 -12.63 2.60
CA ALA A 77 7.70 -11.36 3.00
C ALA A 77 9.10 -11.55 3.62
N ASP A 78 9.30 -12.50 4.52
CA ASP A 78 10.60 -12.72 5.19
C ASP A 78 11.70 -13.25 4.28
N GLN A 79 11.33 -13.94 3.19
CA GLN A 79 12.25 -14.62 2.27
C GLN A 79 12.26 -13.98 0.86
N ASP A 80 11.69 -12.79 0.72
CA ASP A 80 11.66 -12.06 -0.54
C ASP A 80 13.08 -11.66 -0.92
N TYR A 81 13.52 -12.07 -2.11
CA TYR A 81 14.86 -11.77 -2.62
C TYR A 81 15.07 -10.26 -2.85
N THR A 82 14.02 -9.45 -2.83
CA THR A 82 14.11 -7.98 -2.90
C THR A 82 14.38 -7.33 -1.54
N ASN A 83 14.36 -8.06 -0.43
CA ASN A 83 14.58 -7.49 0.92
C ASN A 83 15.91 -6.74 1.07
N GLU A 84 16.95 -7.10 0.30
CA GLU A 84 18.22 -6.39 0.30
C GLU A 84 18.06 -4.93 -0.18
N ILE A 85 17.38 -4.69 -1.31
CA ILE A 85 17.15 -3.32 -1.80
C ILE A 85 16.20 -2.55 -0.86
N LEU A 86 15.28 -3.26 -0.21
CA LEU A 86 14.38 -2.69 0.81
C LEU A 86 15.15 -2.18 2.04
N SER A 87 16.38 -2.62 2.28
CA SER A 87 17.22 -2.13 3.38
C SER A 87 18.00 -0.85 3.05
N PHE A 88 18.09 -0.45 1.76
CA PHE A 88 18.84 0.73 1.34
C PHE A 88 18.23 2.03 1.92
N PRO A 89 19.03 3.01 2.38
CA PRO A 89 18.50 4.14 3.13
C PRO A 89 17.78 5.20 2.27
N LYS A 90 18.04 5.25 0.96
CA LYS A 90 17.44 6.23 0.05
C LYS A 90 16.37 5.59 -0.82
N SER A 91 15.38 6.40 -1.22
CA SER A 91 14.44 6.01 -2.26
C SER A 91 15.19 5.72 -3.55
N THR A 92 14.78 4.67 -4.26
CA THR A 92 15.44 4.27 -5.50
C THR A 92 14.49 3.50 -6.39
N SER A 93 14.68 3.62 -7.70
CA SER A 93 14.19 2.61 -8.62
C SER A 93 15.04 1.34 -8.55
N TYR A 94 14.44 0.22 -8.94
CA TYR A 94 15.12 -1.08 -8.99
C TYR A 94 14.47 -2.00 -10.03
N ARG A 95 15.23 -3.00 -10.46
CA ARG A 95 14.73 -4.18 -11.15
C ARG A 95 15.34 -5.43 -10.53
N ASP A 96 14.57 -6.49 -10.46
CA ASP A 96 14.98 -7.73 -9.80
C ASP A 96 16.19 -8.39 -10.44
N THR A 97 16.38 -8.25 -11.75
CA THR A 97 17.55 -8.77 -12.47
C THR A 97 18.87 -8.16 -12.04
N ASP A 98 18.86 -7.00 -11.37
CA ASP A 98 20.06 -6.40 -10.78
C ASP A 98 20.35 -6.95 -9.37
N LEU A 99 19.39 -7.63 -8.76
CA LEU A 99 19.46 -8.15 -7.39
C LEU A 99 19.72 -9.66 -7.34
N ILE A 100 19.11 -10.41 -8.28
CA ILE A 100 19.18 -11.86 -8.30
C ILE A 100 19.25 -12.37 -9.74
N ASN A 101 20.13 -13.35 -9.99
CA ASN A 101 20.20 -14.00 -11.30
C ASN A 101 19.09 -15.04 -11.47
N GLU A 102 18.79 -15.39 -12.73
CA GLU A 102 17.70 -16.32 -13.07
C GLU A 102 17.83 -17.70 -12.39
N GLU A 103 19.04 -18.25 -12.28
CA GLU A 103 19.27 -19.55 -11.66
C GLU A 103 18.92 -19.55 -10.17
N GLN A 104 19.32 -18.50 -9.45
CA GLN A 104 18.99 -18.31 -8.04
C GLN A 104 17.50 -18.01 -7.86
N LYS A 105 16.94 -17.14 -8.70
CA LYS A 105 15.54 -16.75 -8.66
C LYS A 105 14.60 -17.95 -8.79
N GLN A 106 14.89 -18.84 -9.72
CA GLN A 106 14.13 -20.07 -9.94
C GLN A 106 14.13 -21.02 -8.74
N LYS A 107 15.10 -20.90 -7.82
CA LYS A 107 15.16 -21.70 -6.59
C LYS A 107 14.32 -21.10 -5.47
N THR A 108 14.01 -19.80 -5.52
CA THR A 108 13.24 -19.11 -4.47
C THR A 108 11.79 -19.59 -4.39
N THR A 109 11.26 -19.71 -3.18
CA THR A 109 9.88 -20.15 -2.91
C THR A 109 8.87 -19.18 -3.52
N ILE A 110 9.07 -17.87 -3.30
CA ILE A 110 8.20 -16.80 -3.83
C ILE A 110 8.10 -16.86 -5.37
N TYR A 111 9.19 -17.12 -6.08
CA TYR A 111 9.14 -17.19 -7.53
C TYR A 111 8.38 -18.43 -8.01
N ARG A 112 8.73 -19.62 -7.50
CA ARG A 112 8.14 -20.89 -7.96
C ARG A 112 6.65 -21.00 -7.66
N GLU A 113 6.24 -20.57 -6.49
CA GLU A 113 4.87 -20.81 -6.00
C GLU A 113 3.93 -19.66 -6.29
N TRP A 114 4.44 -18.43 -6.36
CA TRP A 114 3.59 -17.25 -6.48
C TRP A 114 3.77 -16.51 -7.80
N LEU A 115 5.00 -16.15 -8.18
CA LEU A 115 5.23 -15.31 -9.36
C LEU A 115 5.09 -16.08 -10.69
N ALA A 116 5.77 -17.22 -10.82
CA ALA A 116 5.82 -18.00 -12.06
C ALA A 116 4.43 -18.53 -12.49
N PRO A 117 3.58 -19.10 -11.62
CA PRO A 117 2.24 -19.57 -12.01
C PRO A 117 1.33 -18.46 -12.55
N GLN A 118 1.60 -17.22 -12.17
CA GLN A 118 0.84 -16.04 -12.62
C GLN A 118 1.46 -15.38 -13.88
N GLY A 119 2.54 -15.95 -14.42
CA GLY A 119 3.28 -15.41 -15.56
C GLY A 119 4.06 -14.13 -15.23
N LYS A 120 4.43 -13.92 -13.96
CA LYS A 120 5.20 -12.76 -13.51
C LYS A 120 6.67 -13.15 -13.47
N LYS A 121 7.37 -12.98 -14.59
CA LYS A 121 8.78 -13.36 -14.69
C LYS A 121 9.69 -12.28 -14.12
N TYR A 122 9.42 -11.01 -14.41
CA TYR A 122 10.26 -9.89 -13.98
C TYR A 122 9.47 -8.98 -13.04
N GLY A 123 10.20 -8.29 -12.16
CA GLY A 123 9.70 -7.39 -11.15
C GLY A 123 10.65 -6.22 -10.95
N GLY A 124 10.11 -5.09 -10.52
CA GLY A 124 10.88 -3.89 -10.25
C GLY A 124 9.96 -2.71 -10.03
N GLY A 125 10.50 -1.54 -9.77
CA GLY A 125 9.70 -0.35 -9.54
C GLY A 125 10.41 0.62 -8.61
N LEU A 126 9.72 1.13 -7.59
CA LEU A 126 10.24 2.14 -6.66
C LEU A 126 10.19 1.64 -5.22
N THR A 127 11.23 1.98 -4.46
CA THR A 127 11.19 1.99 -3.00
C THR A 127 11.15 3.44 -2.54
N ILE A 128 10.24 3.78 -1.62
CA ILE A 128 10.09 5.13 -1.08
C ILE A 128 10.47 5.14 0.39
N LYS A 129 11.41 6.03 0.71
CA LYS A 129 11.98 6.23 2.04
C LYS A 129 11.64 7.61 2.55
N LEU A 130 11.14 7.68 3.79
CA LEU A 130 11.01 8.94 4.54
C LEU A 130 11.83 8.79 5.81
N GLU A 131 12.65 9.80 6.12
CA GLU A 131 13.55 9.78 7.29
C GLU A 131 14.40 8.49 7.37
N ASN A 132 14.94 8.04 6.23
CA ASN A 132 15.73 6.81 6.08
C ASN A 132 15.00 5.49 6.40
N ARG A 133 13.67 5.52 6.55
CA ARG A 133 12.85 4.33 6.80
C ARG A 133 12.06 3.94 5.56
N LEU A 134 11.92 2.63 5.30
CA LEU A 134 11.03 2.13 4.26
C LEU A 134 9.57 2.43 4.60
N ILE A 135 8.91 3.16 3.70
CA ILE A 135 7.51 3.55 3.84
C ILE A 135 6.64 2.84 2.82
N SER A 136 7.08 2.79 1.56
CA SER A 136 6.25 2.25 0.49
C SER A 136 7.08 1.57 -0.60
N CYS A 137 6.48 0.57 -1.24
CA CYS A 137 6.97 -0.02 -2.46
C CYS A 137 5.94 0.16 -3.57
N ILE A 138 6.42 0.48 -4.77
CA ILE A 138 5.66 0.36 -6.01
C ILE A 138 6.33 -0.75 -6.82
N THR A 139 5.60 -1.81 -7.12
CA THR A 139 6.14 -2.98 -7.83
C THR A 139 5.35 -3.22 -9.10
N LEU A 140 6.04 -3.24 -10.22
CA LEU A 140 5.56 -3.53 -11.56
C LEU A 140 6.03 -4.95 -11.94
N PHE A 141 5.09 -5.85 -12.21
CA PHE A 141 5.39 -7.21 -12.64
C PHE A 141 5.21 -7.35 -14.15
N ARG A 142 6.18 -7.97 -14.81
CA ARG A 142 6.24 -8.16 -16.27
C ARG A 142 6.42 -9.63 -16.62
N ASP A 143 6.02 -9.99 -17.83
CA ASP A 143 6.20 -11.32 -18.41
C ASP A 143 7.39 -11.34 -19.38
N GLU A 144 7.64 -12.48 -20.00
CA GLU A 144 8.72 -12.65 -20.99
C GLU A 144 8.61 -11.69 -22.19
N MET A 145 7.38 -11.37 -22.61
CA MET A 145 7.17 -10.50 -23.77
C MET A 145 7.64 -9.07 -23.51
N ASN A 146 7.48 -8.59 -22.27
CA ASN A 146 7.86 -7.23 -21.89
C ASN A 146 9.29 -7.11 -21.36
N GLY A 147 9.94 -8.22 -21.01
CA GLY A 147 11.30 -8.22 -20.47
C GLY A 147 11.44 -7.55 -19.09
N PRO A 148 12.66 -7.44 -18.55
CA PRO A 148 12.93 -6.64 -17.35
C PRO A 148 12.72 -5.15 -17.61
N LEU A 149 12.68 -4.33 -16.55
CA LEU A 149 12.68 -2.87 -16.72
C LEU A 149 14.00 -2.42 -17.35
N SER A 150 13.91 -1.62 -18.40
CA SER A 150 15.07 -1.00 -19.05
C SER A 150 15.61 0.17 -18.24
N ASP A 151 16.86 0.56 -18.48
CA ASP A 151 17.48 1.73 -17.81
C ASP A 151 16.68 3.02 -18.07
N ARG A 152 16.03 3.10 -19.25
CA ARG A 152 15.12 4.19 -19.59
C ARG A 152 13.87 4.21 -18.72
N GLU A 153 13.29 3.05 -18.43
CA GLU A 153 12.11 2.93 -17.57
C GLU A 153 12.47 3.18 -16.10
N LEU A 154 13.64 2.72 -15.65
CA LEU A 154 14.19 3.08 -14.33
C LEU A 154 14.38 4.60 -14.20
N TYR A 155 14.95 5.25 -15.22
CA TYR A 155 15.06 6.70 -15.27
C TYR A 155 13.69 7.40 -15.17
N ILE A 156 12.66 6.91 -15.88
CA ILE A 156 11.29 7.47 -15.76
C ILE A 156 10.79 7.33 -14.32
N LEU A 157 11.00 6.18 -13.68
CA LEU A 157 10.59 5.96 -12.29
C LEU A 157 11.33 6.91 -11.34
N ASP A 158 12.64 7.12 -11.54
CA ASP A 158 13.44 8.03 -10.73
C ASP A 158 12.93 9.47 -10.75
N LEU A 159 12.39 9.94 -11.89
CA LEU A 159 11.78 11.27 -12.00
C LEU A 159 10.58 11.46 -11.05
N PHE A 160 9.92 10.38 -10.64
CA PHE A 160 8.80 10.46 -9.69
C PHE A 160 9.23 10.41 -8.22
N ILE A 161 10.47 10.02 -7.89
CA ILE A 161 10.88 9.75 -6.49
C ILE A 161 10.56 10.92 -5.56
N GLY A 162 11.02 12.13 -5.88
CA GLY A 162 10.79 13.30 -5.02
C GLY A 162 9.30 13.65 -4.89
N HIS A 163 8.52 13.40 -5.94
CA HIS A 163 7.06 13.58 -5.88
C HIS A 163 6.40 12.52 -5.00
N MET A 164 6.85 11.27 -5.08
CA MET A 164 6.35 10.17 -4.24
C MET A 164 6.65 10.43 -2.77
N GLU A 165 7.88 10.82 -2.44
CA GLU A 165 8.27 11.18 -1.07
C GLU A 165 7.36 12.28 -0.51
N SER A 166 7.16 13.34 -1.30
CA SER A 166 6.35 14.50 -0.89
C SER A 166 4.88 14.15 -0.65
N ILE A 167 4.22 13.52 -1.64
CA ILE A 167 2.78 13.25 -1.56
C ILE A 167 2.47 12.13 -0.56
N ILE A 168 3.29 11.08 -0.49
CA ILE A 168 3.10 9.99 0.48
C ILE A 168 3.33 10.53 1.89
N GLY A 169 4.38 11.33 2.10
CA GLY A 169 4.63 11.98 3.39
C GLY A 169 3.47 12.86 3.83
N TYR A 170 2.98 13.73 2.94
CA TYR A 170 1.80 14.56 3.20
C TYR A 170 0.56 13.72 3.56
N LEU A 171 0.24 12.70 2.77
CA LEU A 171 -0.94 11.86 3.00
C LEU A 171 -0.86 11.06 4.32
N LEU A 172 0.34 10.66 4.74
CA LEU A 172 0.56 10.02 6.04
C LEU A 172 0.35 10.98 7.20
N ILE A 173 0.89 12.20 7.11
CA ILE A 173 0.69 13.25 8.12
C ILE A 173 -0.79 13.62 8.22
N GLU A 174 -1.47 13.82 7.09
CA GLU A 174 -2.91 14.11 7.06
C GLU A 174 -3.75 12.97 7.63
N GLN A 175 -3.36 11.72 7.39
CA GLN A 175 -4.01 10.58 8.03
C GLN A 175 -3.80 10.59 9.56
N GLN A 176 -2.61 10.94 10.03
CA GLN A 176 -2.31 11.04 11.45
C GLN A 176 -3.05 12.20 12.13
N ASN A 177 -3.09 13.37 11.51
CA ASN A 177 -3.82 14.55 12.01
C ASN A 177 -5.31 14.25 12.14
N ARG A 178 -5.93 13.68 11.10
CA ARG A 178 -7.33 13.23 11.16
C ARG A 178 -7.59 12.24 12.29
N PHE A 179 -6.64 11.34 12.55
CA PHE A 179 -6.75 10.38 13.65
C PHE A 179 -6.58 11.04 15.03
N MET A 180 -5.75 12.09 15.14
CA MET A 180 -5.61 12.90 16.35
C MET A 180 -6.89 13.71 16.61
N ASP A 181 -7.42 14.41 15.60
CA ASP A 181 -8.67 15.16 15.69
C ASP A 181 -9.82 14.25 16.10
N PHE A 182 -9.89 13.06 15.51
CA PHE A 182 -10.84 12.03 15.89
C PHE A 182 -10.79 11.67 17.39
N LYS A 183 -9.59 11.55 17.98
CA LYS A 183 -9.44 11.27 19.42
C LYS A 183 -9.89 12.43 20.31
N THR A 184 -9.94 13.65 19.80
CA THR A 184 -10.44 14.81 20.56
C THR A 184 -11.98 14.88 20.60
N MET A 185 -12.68 14.14 19.75
CA MET A 185 -14.14 14.16 19.69
C MET A 185 -14.79 13.77 21.03
N GLN A 186 -15.85 14.48 21.42
CA GLN A 186 -16.62 14.15 22.64
C GLN A 186 -17.18 12.71 22.60
N ALA A 187 -17.57 12.22 21.42
CA ALA A 187 -17.98 10.84 21.20
C ALA A 187 -16.86 9.84 21.54
N TYR A 188 -15.61 10.13 21.15
CA TYR A 188 -14.44 9.31 21.49
C TYR A 188 -14.19 9.29 23.00
N GLN A 189 -14.37 10.42 23.68
CA GLN A 189 -14.20 10.49 25.15
C GLN A 189 -15.22 9.65 25.92
N LYS A 190 -16.41 9.40 25.34
CA LYS A 190 -17.45 8.53 25.89
C LYS A 190 -17.18 7.03 25.69
N LEU A 191 -16.14 6.66 24.95
CA LEU A 191 -15.75 5.26 24.79
C LEU A 191 -15.13 4.73 26.08
N SER A 192 -15.52 3.51 26.45
CA SER A 192 -14.85 2.70 27.47
C SER A 192 -13.43 2.33 27.03
N GLY A 193 -12.59 1.88 27.96
CA GLY A 193 -11.23 1.42 27.64
C GLY A 193 -11.23 0.37 26.52
N ARG A 194 -12.12 -0.62 26.60
CA ARG A 194 -12.22 -1.68 25.59
C ARG A 194 -12.67 -1.18 24.23
N GLU A 195 -13.58 -0.21 24.18
CA GLU A 195 -14.00 0.39 22.90
C GLU A 195 -12.90 1.27 22.30
N LYS A 196 -12.08 1.94 23.11
CA LYS A 196 -10.90 2.69 22.64
C LYS A 196 -9.84 1.79 22.03
N GLU A 197 -9.71 0.56 22.51
CA GLU A 197 -8.85 -0.46 21.90
C GLU A 197 -9.41 -0.97 20.57
N ILE A 198 -10.73 -1.15 20.48
CA ILE A 198 -11.40 -1.75 19.31
C ILE A 198 -11.54 -0.75 18.14
N ILE A 199 -11.83 0.53 18.44
CA ILE A 199 -12.21 1.50 17.41
C ILE A 199 -11.17 1.70 16.30
N PRO A 200 -9.83 1.69 16.51
CA PRO A 200 -8.87 1.83 15.42
C PRO A 200 -8.98 0.71 14.38
N TYR A 201 -9.35 -0.51 14.79
CA TYR A 201 -9.56 -1.65 13.89
C TYR A 201 -10.87 -1.51 13.12
N VAL A 202 -11.91 -0.99 13.76
CA VAL A 202 -13.17 -0.64 13.07
C VAL A 202 -12.91 0.38 11.96
N LEU A 203 -12.10 1.42 12.23
CA LEU A 203 -11.73 2.43 11.25
C LEU A 203 -10.85 1.92 10.11
N LYS A 204 -10.05 0.89 10.39
CA LYS A 204 -9.27 0.17 9.38
C LYS A 204 -10.11 -0.84 8.57
N GLY A 205 -11.41 -0.97 8.86
CA GLY A 205 -12.33 -1.82 8.10
C GLY A 205 -12.43 -3.28 8.56
N TYR A 206 -11.87 -3.64 9.73
CA TYR A 206 -11.92 -5.00 10.24
C TYR A 206 -13.37 -5.46 10.52
N SER A 207 -13.69 -6.69 10.13
CA SER A 207 -14.98 -7.33 10.34
C SER A 207 -15.17 -7.75 11.81
N ASN A 208 -16.39 -8.14 12.19
CA ASN A 208 -16.63 -8.64 13.55
C ASN A 208 -15.83 -9.92 13.83
N ASP A 209 -15.60 -10.74 12.80
CA ASP A 209 -14.88 -11.99 12.94
C ASP A 209 -13.38 -11.71 13.08
N ASP A 210 -12.82 -10.79 12.29
CA ASP A 210 -11.42 -10.35 12.48
C ASP A 210 -11.23 -9.76 13.89
N LEU A 211 -12.18 -8.94 14.37
CA LEU A 211 -12.13 -8.39 15.74
C LEU A 211 -12.24 -9.49 16.80
N SER A 212 -12.99 -10.56 16.55
CA SER A 212 -13.14 -11.68 17.47
C SER A 212 -11.84 -12.43 17.65
N GLU A 213 -11.13 -12.65 16.55
CA GLU A 213 -9.81 -13.29 16.53
C GLU A 213 -8.75 -12.41 17.20
N ILE A 214 -8.66 -11.13 16.83
CA ILE A 214 -7.66 -10.19 17.36
C ILE A 214 -7.82 -9.96 18.86
N PHE A 215 -9.06 -9.83 19.34
CA PHE A 215 -9.35 -9.47 20.72
C PHE A 215 -9.71 -10.67 21.60
N TYR A 216 -9.69 -11.89 21.06
CA TYR A 216 -10.06 -13.13 21.73
C TYR A 216 -11.44 -13.05 22.42
N ILE A 217 -12.45 -12.55 21.68
CA ILE A 217 -13.84 -12.41 22.13
C ILE A 217 -14.79 -13.11 21.16
N SER A 218 -16.04 -13.36 21.56
CA SER A 218 -17.04 -13.91 20.63
C SER A 218 -17.46 -12.89 19.58
N SER A 219 -17.86 -13.35 18.38
CA SER A 219 -18.42 -12.49 17.31
C SER A 219 -19.65 -11.70 17.75
N SER A 220 -20.45 -12.27 18.67
CA SER A 220 -21.56 -11.56 19.33
C SER A 220 -21.08 -10.41 20.24
N THR A 221 -19.95 -10.57 20.92
CA THR A 221 -19.35 -9.54 21.78
C THR A 221 -18.68 -8.45 20.94
N ALA A 222 -17.95 -8.83 19.88
CA ALA A 222 -17.41 -7.89 18.90
C ALA A 222 -18.54 -7.03 18.30
N LYS A 223 -19.66 -7.66 17.88
CA LYS A 223 -20.84 -6.96 17.37
C LYS A 223 -21.42 -5.96 18.37
N LYS A 224 -21.48 -6.31 19.67
CA LYS A 224 -21.94 -5.40 20.73
C LYS A 224 -21.01 -4.19 20.89
N HIS A 225 -19.69 -4.40 20.90
CA HIS A 225 -18.72 -3.29 20.96
C HIS A 225 -18.85 -2.37 19.75
N VAL A 226 -18.92 -2.92 18.54
CA VAL A 226 -19.12 -2.14 17.31
C VAL A 226 -20.42 -1.35 17.37
N TYR A 227 -21.54 -1.97 17.76
CA TYR A 227 -22.82 -1.27 17.89
C TYR A 227 -22.77 -0.12 18.91
N SER A 228 -22.15 -0.33 20.07
CA SER A 228 -21.99 0.69 21.10
C SER A 228 -21.11 1.85 20.62
N ILE A 229 -20.02 1.55 19.91
CA ILE A 229 -19.18 2.56 19.24
C ILE A 229 -20.03 3.39 18.28
N LEU A 230 -20.71 2.75 17.32
CA LEU A 230 -21.54 3.45 16.31
C LEU A 230 -22.59 4.35 16.97
N SER A 231 -23.25 3.85 18.02
CA SER A 231 -24.25 4.61 18.79
C SER A 231 -23.65 5.86 19.45
N LYS A 232 -22.44 5.78 20.02
CA LYS A 232 -21.75 6.92 20.66
C LYS A 232 -21.33 7.99 19.65
N PHE A 233 -21.04 7.59 18.42
CA PHE A 233 -20.77 8.48 17.29
C PHE A 233 -22.02 8.91 16.51
N GLN A 234 -23.21 8.45 16.94
CA GLN A 234 -24.50 8.77 16.31
C GLN A 234 -24.57 8.40 14.82
N VAL A 235 -23.94 7.29 14.45
CA VAL A 235 -23.93 6.74 13.09
C VAL A 235 -24.53 5.35 13.07
N SER A 236 -25.08 4.95 11.93
CA SER A 236 -25.82 3.69 11.76
C SER A 236 -24.94 2.56 11.22
N SER A 237 -23.79 2.87 10.63
CA SER A 237 -22.92 1.89 9.97
C SER A 237 -21.42 2.20 10.13
N ARG A 238 -20.57 1.17 9.98
CA ARG A 238 -19.11 1.35 9.92
C ARG A 238 -18.70 2.30 8.80
N GLY A 239 -19.38 2.21 7.65
CA GLY A 239 -19.12 3.09 6.52
C GLY A 239 -19.40 4.55 6.85
N GLU A 240 -20.48 4.84 7.58
CA GLU A 240 -20.78 6.19 8.08
C GLU A 240 -19.75 6.66 9.11
N LEU A 241 -19.32 5.79 10.03
CA LEU A 241 -18.26 6.15 10.99
C LEU A 241 -16.96 6.52 10.27
N ILE A 242 -16.54 5.70 9.30
CA ILE A 242 -15.33 5.93 8.51
C ILE A 242 -15.47 7.24 7.72
N LYS A 243 -16.62 7.48 7.09
CA LYS A 243 -16.90 8.74 6.39
C LYS A 243 -16.86 9.94 7.32
N LEU A 244 -17.54 9.89 8.46
CA LEU A 244 -17.58 10.97 9.45
C LEU A 244 -16.18 11.41 9.87
N ILE A 245 -15.26 10.45 10.00
CA ILE A 245 -13.88 10.70 10.41
C ILE A 245 -13.03 11.16 9.22
N ALA A 246 -13.33 10.67 8.02
CA ALA A 246 -12.66 11.08 6.79
C ALA A 246 -13.13 12.45 6.26
N SER A 247 -14.33 12.92 6.64
CA SER A 247 -14.99 14.12 6.12
C SER A 247 -14.89 15.33 7.05
N GLN A 248 -14.05 15.30 8.07
CA GLN A 248 -13.69 16.51 8.83
C GLN A 248 -12.67 17.28 7.97
N GLU A 249 -13.17 17.90 6.90
CA GLU A 249 -12.52 18.95 6.10
C GLU A 249 -12.92 20.33 6.69
#